data_AF-A0A2A4NM63-F1
#
_entry.id   AF-A0A2A4NM63-F1
#
_cell.length_a   1.000
_cell.length_b   1.000
_cell.length_c   1.000
_cell.angle_alpha   90.00
_cell.angle_beta   90.00
_cell.angle_gamma   90.00
#
_symmetry.space_group_name_H-M   'P 1'
#
loop_
_entity.id
_entity.type
_entity.pdbx_description
1 polymer ?
#
loop_
_entity_poly.entity_id
_entity_poly.type
_entity_poly.pdbx_seq_one_letter_code
_entity_poly.pdbx_strand_id
1 'polypeptide(L)'
;MRKVLDVLLTVFILSCIGVVVLLLAAHNGASYSGFFKVLDGDTLLNNGQKLRLIGIDAPEYSQECENSKGSWRCGRVSTQKLQRIVHNANNLICKGDQIDKYARPLVTCYLGDKDINALMVLGGYAVAYGAYYAEEREAKAGGVGIWQGNFMQPQNWRRIHYGSINSGDVKTFFGNVWAMLSKLWS
;
A
#
# COMPACT_ATOMS: atom_id res chain seq x y z
N MET A 1 -31.92 48.32 15.58
CA MET A 1 -30.64 48.06 14.87
C MET A 1 -29.88 46.85 15.44
N ARG A 2 -29.60 46.76 16.75
CA ARG A 2 -28.91 45.59 17.35
C ARG A 2 -29.59 44.24 17.05
N LYS A 3 -30.90 44.10 17.27
CA LYS A 3 -31.63 42.86 16.95
C LYS A 3 -31.58 42.43 15.48
N VAL A 4 -31.47 43.39 14.55
CA VAL A 4 -31.35 43.09 13.10
C VAL A 4 -29.95 42.57 12.80
N LEU A 5 -28.93 43.19 13.40
CA LEU A 5 -27.54 42.73 13.31
C LEU A 5 -27.36 41.33 13.92
N ASP A 6 -27.99 41.07 15.07
CA ASP A 6 -27.93 39.77 15.75
C ASP A 6 -28.54 38.65 14.89
N VAL A 7 -29.67 38.94 14.21
CA VAL A 7 -30.35 38.01 13.28
C VAL A 7 -29.50 37.77 12.03
N LEU A 8 -28.91 38.81 11.45
CA LEU A 8 -28.02 38.66 10.29
C LEU A 8 -26.75 37.87 10.64
N LEU A 9 -26.19 38.10 11.83
CA LEU A 9 -25.01 37.37 12.32
C LEU A 9 -25.33 35.89 12.53
N THR A 10 -26.48 35.57 13.12
CA THR A 10 -26.90 34.18 13.33
C THR A 10 -27.17 33.45 12.01
N VAL A 11 -27.84 34.10 11.05
CA VAL A 11 -28.04 33.52 9.71
C VAL A 11 -26.71 33.27 9.01
N PHE A 12 -25.76 34.21 9.09
CA PHE A 12 -24.43 34.05 8.51
C PHE A 12 -23.66 32.89 9.15
N ILE A 13 -23.66 32.78 10.48
CA ILE A 13 -23.00 31.67 11.20
C ILE A 13 -23.62 30.32 10.82
N LEU A 14 -24.96 30.22 10.79
CA LEU A 14 -25.65 28.99 10.39
C LEU A 14 -25.35 28.60 8.93
N SER A 15 -25.27 29.60 8.04
CA SER A 15 -24.86 29.37 6.65
C SER A 15 -23.41 28.86 6.56
N CYS A 16 -22.48 29.45 7.30
CA CYS A 16 -21.09 28.99 7.34
C CYS A 16 -20.98 27.56 7.88
N ILE A 17 -21.71 27.24 8.95
CA ILE A 17 -21.76 25.88 9.51
C ILE A 17 -22.32 24.90 8.48
N GLY A 18 -23.41 25.26 7.79
CA GLY A 18 -23.98 24.43 6.72
C GLY A 18 -23.00 24.15 5.59
N VAL A 19 -22.25 25.16 5.15
CA VAL A 19 -21.20 25.01 4.12
C VAL A 19 -20.06 24.12 4.61
N VAL A 20 -19.59 24.30 5.85
CA VAL A 20 -18.53 23.44 6.44
C VAL A 20 -18.98 21.99 6.51
N VAL A 21 -20.22 21.72 6.94
CA VAL A 21 -20.79 20.35 6.97
C VAL A 21 -20.85 19.75 5.56
N LEU A 22 -21.27 20.53 4.56
CA LEU A 22 -21.29 20.09 3.16
C LEU A 22 -19.89 19.77 2.62
N LEU A 23 -18.89 20.61 2.93
CA LEU A 23 -17.51 20.39 2.52
C LEU A 23 -16.90 19.14 3.15
N LEU A 24 -17.19 18.89 4.44
CA LEU A 24 -16.73 17.68 5.14
C LEU A 24 -17.40 16.41 4.57
N ALA A 25 -18.69 16.47 4.24
CA ALA A 25 -19.40 15.36 3.60
C ALA A 25 -18.90 15.08 2.17
N ALA A 26 -18.40 16.10 1.47
CA ALA A 26 -17.82 15.95 0.14
C ALA A 26 -16.39 15.38 0.16
N HIS A 27 -15.68 15.44 1.29
CA HIS A 27 -14.35 14.88 1.46
C HIS A 27 -14.37 13.35 1.71
N ASN A 28 -15.21 12.64 0.98
CA ASN A 28 -15.08 11.19 0.90
C ASN A 28 -14.02 10.89 -0.15
N GLY A 29 -12.87 10.37 0.29
CA GLY A 29 -11.82 9.91 -0.62
C GLY A 29 -12.35 8.90 -1.65
N ALA A 30 -11.62 8.68 -2.73
CA ALA A 30 -12.06 7.77 -3.78
C ALA A 30 -12.37 6.39 -3.20
N SER A 31 -13.53 5.85 -3.53
CA SER A 31 -14.01 4.56 -3.05
C SER A 31 -13.94 3.56 -4.19
N TYR A 32 -13.29 2.43 -3.92
CA TYR A 32 -13.11 1.31 -4.85
C TYR A 32 -13.89 0.12 -4.30
N SER A 33 -14.67 -0.52 -5.17
CA SER A 33 -15.51 -1.67 -4.83
C SER A 33 -15.59 -2.65 -5.98
N GLY A 34 -16.22 -3.81 -5.73
CA GLY A 34 -16.37 -4.87 -6.72
C GLY A 34 -15.23 -5.88 -6.65
N PHE A 35 -14.79 -6.36 -7.82
CA PHE A 35 -13.78 -7.42 -7.87
C PHE A 35 -12.37 -6.86 -7.63
N PHE A 36 -11.62 -7.53 -6.75
CA PHE A 36 -10.21 -7.24 -6.48
C PHE A 36 -9.36 -8.46 -6.79
N LYS A 37 -8.28 -8.26 -7.55
CA LYS A 37 -7.23 -9.26 -7.74
C LYS A 37 -6.00 -8.86 -6.93
N VAL A 38 -5.47 -9.78 -6.12
CA VAL A 38 -4.24 -9.54 -5.36
C VAL A 38 -3.03 -9.75 -6.27
N LEU A 39 -2.14 -8.76 -6.33
CA LEU A 39 -0.89 -8.85 -7.10
C LEU A 39 0.29 -9.27 -6.21
N ASP A 40 0.40 -8.70 -5.02
CA ASP A 40 1.42 -9.03 -4.00
C ASP A 40 0.85 -8.76 -2.60
N GLY A 41 1.68 -8.77 -1.55
CA GLY A 41 1.26 -8.64 -0.16
C GLY A 41 0.74 -7.26 0.26
N ASP A 42 0.88 -6.23 -0.58
CA ASP A 42 0.36 -4.87 -0.32
C ASP A 42 -0.27 -4.19 -1.54
N THR A 43 -0.48 -4.91 -2.65
CA THR A 43 -1.03 -4.37 -3.89
C THR A 43 -2.24 -5.16 -4.39
N LEU A 44 -3.33 -4.43 -4.63
CA LEU A 44 -4.55 -4.92 -5.25
C LEU A 44 -4.72 -4.36 -6.67
N LEU A 45 -5.46 -5.06 -7.51
CA LEU A 45 -5.91 -4.61 -8.82
C LEU A 45 -7.44 -4.55 -8.82
N ASN A 46 -7.99 -3.39 -9.11
CA ASN A 46 -9.43 -3.16 -9.27
C ASN A 46 -9.66 -2.44 -10.60
N ASN A 47 -10.47 -3.02 -11.49
CA ASN A 47 -10.79 -2.43 -12.80
C ASN A 47 -9.57 -1.96 -13.62
N GLY A 48 -8.46 -2.70 -13.56
CA GLY A 48 -7.21 -2.36 -14.26
C GLY A 48 -6.31 -1.37 -13.53
N GLN A 49 -6.76 -0.78 -12.42
CA GLN A 49 -5.98 0.14 -11.60
C GLN A 49 -5.30 -0.58 -10.44
N LYS A 50 -3.99 -0.36 -10.28
CA LYS A 50 -3.22 -0.88 -9.13
C LYS A 50 -3.41 0.03 -7.93
N LEU A 51 -3.92 -0.53 -6.84
CA LEU A 51 -4.12 0.14 -5.55
C LEU A 51 -3.07 -0.39 -4.58
N ARG A 52 -2.34 0.50 -3.90
CA ARG A 52 -1.37 0.14 -2.86
C ARG A 52 -2.01 0.33 -1.49
N LEU A 53 -1.91 -0.68 -0.64
CA LEU A 53 -2.34 -0.60 0.75
C LEU A 53 -1.46 0.41 1.48
N ILE A 54 -2.07 1.49 1.98
CA ILE A 54 -1.38 2.55 2.71
C ILE A 54 -1.02 2.08 4.12
N GLY A 55 0.07 2.63 4.66
CA GLY A 55 0.48 2.41 6.05
C GLY A 55 1.28 1.13 6.28
N ILE A 56 1.49 0.31 5.25
CA ILE A 56 2.15 -0.99 5.36
C ILE A 56 3.19 -1.16 4.25
N ASP A 57 4.15 -2.06 4.48
CA ASP A 57 5.06 -2.56 3.45
C ASP A 57 5.16 -4.09 3.55
N ALA A 58 4.73 -4.80 2.52
CA ALA A 58 4.77 -6.27 2.54
C ALA A 58 6.08 -6.80 1.95
N PRO A 59 6.57 -7.98 2.38
CA PRO A 59 7.65 -8.67 1.70
C PRO A 59 7.31 -8.86 0.21
N GLU A 60 8.26 -8.53 -0.65
CA GLU A 60 8.09 -8.66 -2.10
C GLU A 60 7.82 -10.12 -2.47
N TYR A 61 7.05 -10.39 -3.53
CA TYR A 61 6.58 -11.75 -3.85
C TYR A 61 7.69 -12.82 -3.86
N SER A 62 8.88 -12.46 -4.37
CA SER A 62 10.05 -13.32 -4.48
C SER A 62 10.98 -13.28 -3.26
N GLN A 63 10.63 -12.53 -2.22
CA GLN A 63 11.44 -12.40 -1.02
C GLN A 63 11.36 -13.67 -0.16
N GLU A 64 12.53 -14.08 0.34
CA GLU A 64 12.71 -15.16 1.31
C GLU A 64 13.12 -14.59 2.68
N CYS A 65 12.77 -15.32 3.74
CA CYS A 65 13.02 -15.01 5.15
C CYS A 65 13.58 -16.25 5.86
N GLU A 66 14.22 -16.09 7.01
CA GLU A 66 14.93 -17.16 7.74
C GLU A 66 14.50 -17.29 9.20
N ASN A 67 14.43 -18.52 9.71
CA ASN A 67 13.98 -18.86 11.06
C ASN A 67 14.65 -20.18 11.48
N SER A 68 14.30 -20.69 12.65
CA SER A 68 14.87 -21.93 13.19
C SER A 68 14.67 -23.17 12.32
N LYS A 69 13.74 -23.14 11.36
CA LYS A 69 13.45 -24.23 10.42
C LYS A 69 14.10 -24.05 9.04
N GLY A 70 14.79 -22.94 8.81
CA GLY A 70 15.46 -22.60 7.54
C GLY A 70 14.78 -21.45 6.77
N SER A 71 15.14 -21.32 5.49
CA SER A 71 14.56 -20.31 4.59
C SER A 71 13.13 -20.66 4.19
N TRP A 72 12.24 -19.67 4.13
CA TRP A 72 10.93 -19.80 3.50
C TRP A 72 10.56 -18.56 2.67
N ARG A 73 9.66 -18.77 1.71
CA ARG A 73 9.14 -17.74 0.79
C ARG A 73 8.10 -16.83 1.46
N CYS A 74 8.55 -15.99 2.39
CA CYS A 74 7.68 -15.08 3.13
C CYS A 74 6.88 -14.14 2.22
N GLY A 75 7.43 -13.71 1.07
CA GLY A 75 6.71 -12.94 0.05
C GLY A 75 5.45 -13.64 -0.48
N ARG A 76 5.58 -14.92 -0.82
CA ARG A 76 4.45 -15.74 -1.25
C ARG A 76 3.45 -15.96 -0.12
N VAL A 77 3.91 -16.18 1.10
CA VAL A 77 3.05 -16.36 2.27
C VAL A 77 2.23 -15.10 2.56
N SER A 78 2.85 -13.92 2.49
CA SER A 78 2.16 -12.63 2.62
C SER A 78 1.11 -12.44 1.54
N THR A 79 1.47 -12.64 0.27
CA THR A 79 0.55 -12.55 -0.87
C THR A 79 -0.64 -13.52 -0.71
N GLN A 80 -0.37 -14.77 -0.31
CA GLN A 80 -1.42 -15.76 -0.08
C GLN A 80 -2.35 -15.38 1.08
N LYS A 81 -1.82 -14.73 2.13
CA LYS A 81 -2.67 -14.24 3.22
C LYS A 81 -3.65 -13.19 2.71
N LEU A 82 -3.16 -12.19 1.97
CA LEU A 82 -4.02 -11.16 1.41
C LEU A 82 -5.05 -11.76 0.45
N GLN A 83 -4.65 -12.72 -0.38
CA GLN A 83 -5.56 -13.49 -1.24
C GLN A 83 -6.67 -14.18 -0.45
N ARG A 84 -6.35 -14.86 0.66
CA ARG A 84 -7.37 -15.52 1.50
C ARG A 84 -8.33 -14.52 2.13
N ILE A 85 -7.82 -13.36 2.58
CA ILE A 85 -8.67 -12.31 3.14
C ILE A 85 -9.62 -11.77 2.08
N VAL A 86 -9.10 -11.41 0.90
CA VAL A 86 -9.88 -10.82 -0.20
C VAL A 86 -10.87 -11.84 -0.79
N HIS A 87 -10.47 -13.10 -0.95
CA HIS A 87 -11.35 -14.15 -1.48
C HIS A 87 -12.56 -14.41 -0.58
N ASN A 88 -12.39 -14.29 0.74
CA ASN A 88 -13.46 -14.50 1.71
C ASN A 88 -14.29 -13.22 1.97
N ALA A 89 -14.01 -12.14 1.24
CA ALA A 89 -14.66 -10.85 1.40
C ALA A 89 -15.85 -10.71 0.43
N ASN A 90 -17.08 -10.80 0.94
CA ASN A 90 -18.28 -10.55 0.13
C ASN A 90 -18.51 -9.06 -0.18
N ASN A 91 -17.90 -8.15 0.59
CA ASN A 91 -18.06 -6.70 0.43
C ASN A 91 -16.78 -5.94 0.84
N LEU A 92 -15.69 -6.17 0.09
CA LEU A 92 -14.45 -5.42 0.28
C LEU A 92 -14.61 -4.00 -0.30
N ILE A 93 -14.33 -2.98 0.50
CA ILE A 93 -14.33 -1.59 0.07
C ILE A 93 -12.96 -0.99 0.40
N CYS A 94 -12.29 -0.45 -0.60
CA CYS A 94 -11.04 0.29 -0.41
C CYS A 94 -11.30 1.79 -0.56
N LYS A 95 -10.77 2.59 0.36
CA LYS A 95 -10.94 4.05 0.36
C LYS A 95 -9.58 4.74 0.39
N GLY A 96 -9.43 5.79 -0.41
CA GLY A 96 -8.23 6.62 -0.40
C GLY A 96 -8.27 7.70 -1.48
N ASP A 97 -7.61 8.82 -1.21
CA ASP A 97 -7.55 10.00 -2.09
C ASP A 97 -6.11 10.41 -2.44
N GLN A 98 -5.13 9.79 -1.78
CA GLN A 98 -3.71 10.03 -2.02
C GLN A 98 -3.17 9.14 -3.14
N ILE A 99 -2.16 9.63 -3.85
CA ILE A 99 -1.48 8.91 -4.92
C ILE A 99 0.01 8.87 -4.60
N ASP A 100 0.64 7.71 -4.77
CA ASP A 100 2.09 7.56 -4.61
C ASP A 100 2.88 8.11 -5.81
N LYS A 101 4.21 8.18 -5.68
CA LYS A 101 5.09 8.66 -6.76
C LYS A 101 5.03 7.82 -8.06
N TYR A 102 4.40 6.65 -8.03
CA TYR A 102 4.22 5.75 -9.17
C TYR A 102 2.79 5.82 -9.73
N ALA A 103 2.04 6.86 -9.38
CA ALA A 103 0.67 7.09 -9.81
C ALA A 103 -0.33 6.00 -9.34
N ARG A 104 -0.05 5.31 -8.23
CA ARG A 104 -0.98 4.34 -7.62
C ARG A 104 -1.77 5.00 -6.50
N PRO A 105 -3.10 4.85 -6.45
CA PRO A 105 -3.88 5.24 -5.28
C PRO A 105 -3.40 4.50 -4.04
N LEU A 106 -3.25 5.24 -2.95
CA LEU A 106 -2.97 4.75 -1.62
C LEU A 106 -4.30 4.55 -0.90
N VAL A 107 -4.60 3.32 -0.48
CA VAL A 107 -5.91 2.96 0.04
C VAL A 107 -5.83 2.19 1.36
N THR A 108 -6.83 2.39 2.22
CA THR A 108 -7.16 1.44 3.29
C THR A 108 -8.36 0.61 2.86
N CYS A 109 -8.25 -0.71 2.97
CA CYS A 109 -9.30 -1.64 2.58
C CYS A 109 -10.01 -2.22 3.78
N TYR A 110 -11.34 -2.31 3.70
CA TYR A 110 -12.23 -2.71 4.78
C TYR A 110 -13.14 -3.86 4.36
N LEU A 111 -13.25 -4.88 5.22
CA LEU A 111 -14.28 -5.92 5.14
C LEU A 111 -15.27 -5.72 6.28
N GLY A 112 -16.37 -5.03 5.99
CA GLY A 112 -17.22 -4.45 7.05
C GLY A 112 -16.39 -3.44 7.84
N ASP A 113 -16.28 -3.63 9.15
CA ASP A 113 -15.49 -2.76 10.04
C ASP A 113 -14.04 -3.22 10.21
N LYS A 114 -13.63 -4.31 9.54
CA LYS A 114 -12.27 -4.86 9.67
C LYS A 114 -11.32 -4.19 8.69
N ASP A 115 -10.33 -3.48 9.23
CA ASP A 115 -9.20 -2.94 8.49
C ASP A 115 -8.26 -4.07 8.04
N ILE A 116 -8.18 -4.30 6.73
CA ILE A 116 -7.34 -5.35 6.16
C ILE A 116 -5.86 -4.99 6.24
N ASN A 117 -5.50 -3.71 6.13
CA ASN A 117 -4.12 -3.25 6.22
C ASN A 117 -3.58 -3.55 7.64
N ALA A 118 -4.38 -3.22 8.66
CA ALA A 118 -4.07 -3.56 10.06
C ALA A 118 -3.92 -5.08 10.26
N LEU A 119 -4.84 -5.88 9.71
CA LEU A 119 -4.79 -7.35 9.82
C LEU A 119 -3.55 -7.96 9.17
N MET A 120 -3.06 -7.37 8.08
CA MET A 120 -1.81 -7.80 7.44
C MET A 120 -0.60 -7.57 8.35
N VAL A 121 -0.54 -6.42 9.03
CA VAL A 121 0.55 -6.10 9.97
C VAL A 121 0.44 -6.93 11.25
N LEU A 122 -0.76 -7.01 11.84
CA LEU A 122 -1.03 -7.78 13.06
C LEU A 122 -0.68 -9.25 12.89
N GLY A 123 -0.93 -9.82 11.71
CA GLY A 123 -0.56 -11.20 11.39
C GLY A 123 0.92 -11.42 11.05
N GLY A 124 1.74 -10.36 11.06
CA GLY A 124 3.15 -10.42 10.65
C GLY A 124 3.35 -10.69 9.16
N TYR A 125 2.39 -10.31 8.30
CA TYR A 125 2.50 -10.47 6.85
C TYR A 125 2.99 -9.21 6.14
N ALA A 126 3.05 -8.08 6.85
CA ALA A 126 3.64 -6.83 6.43
C ALA A 126 4.30 -6.14 7.63
N VAL A 127 5.22 -5.23 7.35
CA VAL A 127 5.76 -4.30 8.36
C VAL A 127 4.95 -2.99 8.36
N ALA A 128 4.98 -2.28 9.48
CA ALA A 128 4.39 -0.96 9.59
C ALA A 128 5.19 0.07 8.75
N TYR A 129 4.50 0.91 7.99
CA TYR A 129 5.10 1.97 7.19
C TYR A 129 4.27 3.25 7.25
N GLY A 130 4.51 4.05 8.29
CA GLY A 130 3.78 5.29 8.57
C GLY A 130 2.49 5.10 9.37
N ALA A 131 1.98 3.87 9.50
CA ALA A 131 0.83 3.52 10.34
C ALA A 131 0.94 2.08 10.89
N TYR A 132 -0.01 1.67 11.72
CA TYR A 132 -0.16 0.31 12.30
C TYR A 132 1.01 -0.16 13.19
N TYR A 133 1.70 0.76 13.87
CA TYR A 133 2.81 0.42 14.75
C TYR A 133 2.39 -0.36 16.00
N ALA A 134 1.14 -0.26 16.44
CA ALA A 134 0.64 -1.03 17.58
C ALA A 134 0.49 -2.51 17.23
N GLU A 135 -0.12 -2.78 16.08
CA GLU A 135 -0.30 -4.09 15.47
C GLU A 135 1.06 -4.73 15.19
N GLU A 136 2.03 -3.95 14.72
CA GLU A 136 3.39 -4.45 14.48
C GLU A 136 4.07 -4.86 15.79
N ARG A 137 3.92 -4.08 16.87
CA ARG A 137 4.46 -4.45 18.19
C ARG A 137 3.84 -5.75 18.71
N GLU A 138 2.53 -5.93 18.52
CA GLU A 138 1.84 -7.17 18.89
C GLU A 138 2.35 -8.36 18.06
N ALA A 139 2.48 -8.19 16.75
CA ALA A 139 2.99 -9.22 15.86
C ALA A 139 4.44 -9.64 16.22
N LYS A 140 5.29 -8.65 16.59
CA LYS A 140 6.64 -8.87 17.10
C LYS A 140 6.64 -9.64 18.40
N ALA A 141 5.82 -9.23 19.37
CA ALA A 141 5.73 -9.87 20.68
C ALA A 141 5.23 -11.32 20.58
N GLY A 142 4.29 -11.58 19.66
CA GLY A 142 3.79 -12.92 19.37
C GLY A 142 4.71 -13.76 18.48
N GLY A 143 5.77 -13.16 17.91
CA GLY A 143 6.68 -13.85 16.99
C GLY A 143 5.94 -14.46 15.80
N VAL A 144 4.95 -13.77 15.23
CA VAL A 144 4.11 -14.31 14.13
C VAL A 144 4.57 -13.84 12.75
N GLY A 145 4.24 -14.62 11.72
CA GLY A 145 4.55 -14.25 10.34
C GLY A 145 6.05 -14.10 10.11
N ILE A 146 6.48 -12.97 9.56
CA ILE A 146 7.91 -12.65 9.35
C ILE A 146 8.68 -12.46 10.66
N TRP A 147 8.01 -12.18 11.78
CA TRP A 147 8.64 -12.01 13.09
C TRP A 147 9.05 -13.33 13.76
N GLN A 148 8.80 -14.48 13.12
CA GLN A 148 9.31 -15.79 13.54
C GLN A 148 10.83 -15.94 13.38
N GLY A 149 11.49 -15.00 12.73
CA GLY A 149 12.93 -15.02 12.54
C GLY A 149 13.46 -13.76 11.87
N ASN A 150 14.56 -13.90 11.14
CA ASN A 150 15.26 -12.81 10.49
C ASN A 150 14.73 -12.58 9.08
N PHE A 151 14.59 -11.32 8.71
CA PHE A 151 14.22 -10.93 7.37
C PHE A 151 14.80 -9.56 7.02
N MET A 152 14.99 -9.34 5.73
CA MET A 152 15.33 -8.02 5.21
C MET A 152 14.06 -7.16 5.14
N GLN A 153 14.13 -5.91 5.60
CA GLN A 153 13.03 -4.95 5.42
C GLN A 153 12.63 -4.87 3.94
N PRO A 154 11.33 -4.95 3.57
CA PRO A 154 10.94 -5.08 2.17
C PRO A 154 11.43 -3.93 1.26
N GLN A 155 11.42 -2.70 1.77
CA GLN A 155 12.07 -1.56 1.11
C GLN A 155 13.55 -1.75 0.76
N ASN A 156 14.32 -2.41 1.63
CA ASN A 156 15.73 -2.69 1.40
C ASN A 156 15.89 -3.82 0.39
N TRP A 157 15.04 -4.84 0.47
CA TRP A 157 15.02 -5.93 -0.50
C TRP A 157 14.77 -5.41 -1.91
N ARG A 158 13.75 -4.53 -2.09
CA ARG A 158 13.49 -3.85 -3.36
C ARG A 158 14.68 -3.07 -3.88
N ARG A 159 15.36 -2.31 -3.01
CA ARG A 159 16.51 -1.48 -3.41
C ARG A 159 17.63 -2.34 -4.02
N ILE A 160 17.89 -3.51 -3.45
CA ILE A 160 18.98 -4.39 -3.90
C ILE A 160 18.59 -5.15 -5.18
N HIS A 161 17.33 -5.59 -5.29
CA HIS A 161 16.88 -6.45 -6.39
C HIS A 161 16.35 -5.69 -7.61
N TYR A 162 15.85 -4.47 -7.42
CA TYR A 162 15.33 -3.61 -8.51
C TYR A 162 16.18 -2.37 -8.78
N GLY A 163 17.10 -2.01 -7.87
CA GLY A 163 18.02 -0.88 -8.06
C GLY A 163 19.21 -1.18 -8.98
N SER A 164 19.55 -2.45 -9.19
CA SER A 164 20.72 -2.89 -9.96
C SER A 164 20.45 -3.08 -11.47
N ILE A 165 19.19 -3.36 -11.85
CA ILE A 165 18.80 -3.60 -13.25
C ILE A 165 19.05 -2.35 -14.13
N ASN A 166 18.99 -1.13 -13.59
CA ASN A 166 19.13 0.08 -14.40
C ASN A 166 20.57 0.51 -14.73
N SER A 167 21.60 0.00 -14.03
CA SER A 167 22.97 0.48 -14.24
C SER A 167 23.81 -0.46 -15.13
N GLY A 168 23.59 -1.76 -15.02
CA GLY A 168 24.30 -2.77 -15.82
C GLY A 168 23.72 -2.90 -17.23
N ASP A 169 22.39 -3.01 -17.33
CA ASP A 169 21.73 -3.28 -18.62
C ASP A 169 21.82 -2.09 -19.58
N VAL A 170 21.77 -0.87 -19.06
CA VAL A 170 21.98 0.35 -19.85
C VAL A 170 23.41 0.42 -20.38
N LYS A 171 24.42 0.13 -19.55
CA LYS A 171 25.83 0.11 -19.99
C LYS A 171 26.10 -0.98 -21.02
N THR A 172 25.55 -2.18 -20.82
CA THR A 172 25.70 -3.30 -21.76
C THR A 172 24.98 -3.02 -23.07
N PHE A 173 23.78 -2.43 -23.03
CA PHE A 173 23.03 -2.04 -24.23
C PHE A 173 23.78 -0.99 -25.05
N PHE A 174 24.24 0.11 -24.43
CA PHE A 174 25.00 1.14 -25.14
C PHE A 174 26.38 0.64 -25.62
N GLY A 175 27.04 -0.22 -24.85
CA GLY A 175 28.28 -0.87 -25.27
C GLY A 175 28.09 -1.72 -26.53
N ASN A 176 27.02 -2.51 -26.59
CA ASN A 176 26.69 -3.34 -27.75
C ASN A 176 26.30 -2.50 -28.97
N VAL A 177 25.56 -1.40 -28.78
CA VAL A 177 25.20 -0.47 -29.86
C VAL A 177 26.44 0.21 -30.42
N TRP A 178 27.36 0.69 -29.57
CA TRP A 178 28.61 1.31 -30.02
C TRP A 178 29.49 0.32 -30.80
N ALA A 179 29.64 -0.91 -30.29
CA ALA A 179 30.41 -1.96 -30.96
C ALA A 179 29.81 -2.38 -32.33
N MET A 180 28.49 -2.28 -32.48
CA MET A 180 27.81 -2.53 -33.75
C MET A 180 28.04 -1.37 -34.73
N LEU A 181 27.93 -0.12 -34.26
CA LEU A 181 28.15 1.07 -35.09
C LEU A 181 29.62 1.20 -35.54
N SER A 182 30.58 0.83 -34.69
CA SER A 182 32.00 0.88 -35.05
C SER A 182 32.40 -0.12 -36.14
N LYS A 183 31.62 -1.20 -36.34
CA LYS A 183 31.83 -2.17 -37.42
C LYS A 183 31.28 -1.72 -38.77
N LEU A 184 30.48 -0.66 -38.81
CA LEU A 184 29.93 -0.09 -40.04
C LEU A 184 30.84 0.98 -40.68
N TRP A 185 31.91 1.38 -39.97
CA TRP A 185 32.91 2.34 -40.44
C TRP A 185 34.31 1.70 -40.55
N SER A 186 34.37 0.38 -40.73
CA SER A 186 35.62 -0.37 -40.91
C SER A 186 35.58 -1.19 -42.19
#